data_AF-A0A9E0JXZ0-F1
#
_entry.id   AF-A0A9E0JXZ0-F1
#
_cell.length_a   1.000
_cell.length_b   1.000
_cell.length_c   1.000
_cell.angle_alpha   90.00
_cell.angle_beta   90.00
_cell.angle_gamma   90.00
#
_symmetry.space_group_name_H-M   'P 1'
#
loop_
_entity.id
_entity.type
_entity.pdbx_description
1 polymer ?
#
loop_
_entity_poly.entity_id
_entity_poly.type
_entity_poly.pdbx_seq_one_letter_code
_entity_poly.pdbx_strand_id
1 'polypeptide(L)'
;MIDLHTHTLFSDGALVPAESARRACAAGYRTIAFTDHADYSNIDFIIPRMIRVCSKISEKGNIFAIPGVELTHVDPYDIVALTFEARKLGAKIVVVHGETLTEPVSPGTNLAAIRAGVDILAHPGLITAQEAKLAAKKGVFLEITTRRGHSYTNGHVAAMAGKCGARLVLNNDAHAPGDFVGRPLAMNIARGAGLSEKEIVIMLKNSQKIVKRVLA
;
A
#
# COMPACT_ATOMS: atom_id res chain seq x y z
N MET A 1 10.06 -6.67 -9.05
CA MET A 1 8.88 -6.61 -8.17
C MET A 1 8.26 -5.22 -8.22
N ILE A 2 7.04 -5.03 -7.72
CA ILE A 2 6.39 -3.72 -7.53
C ILE A 2 6.00 -3.67 -6.07
N ASP A 3 6.28 -2.56 -5.42
CA ASP A 3 5.86 -2.29 -4.05
C ASP A 3 5.21 -0.91 -4.00
N LEU A 4 4.03 -0.83 -3.40
CA LEU A 4 3.17 0.35 -3.41
C LEU A 4 2.86 0.86 -2.00
N HIS A 5 3.54 0.32 -0.98
CA HIS A 5 3.39 0.74 0.41
C HIS A 5 4.76 0.72 1.11
N THR A 6 5.42 1.89 1.17
CA THR A 6 6.73 2.06 1.83
C THR A 6 6.86 3.42 2.49
N HIS A 7 7.67 3.50 3.54
CA HIS A 7 7.84 4.69 4.38
C HIS A 7 9.26 5.24 4.31
N THR A 8 9.39 6.52 4.63
CA THR A 8 10.64 7.28 4.58
C THR A 8 10.78 8.15 5.83
N LEU A 9 11.86 8.94 5.91
CA LEU A 9 12.08 9.90 7.00
C LEU A 9 11.02 11.02 7.10
N PHE A 10 10.04 11.08 6.20
CA PHE A 10 8.95 12.04 6.30
C PHE A 10 7.83 11.57 7.23
N SER A 11 7.88 10.32 7.68
CA SER A 11 7.07 9.79 8.77
C SER A 11 7.97 9.05 9.75
N ASP A 12 7.88 7.72 9.83
CA ASP A 12 8.62 6.87 10.78
C ASP A 12 9.56 5.87 10.08
N GLY A 13 9.70 5.97 8.75
CA GLY A 13 10.71 5.24 8.00
C GLY A 13 12.13 5.73 8.31
N ALA A 14 13.09 4.82 8.35
CA ALA A 14 14.49 5.11 8.70
C ALA A 14 15.33 5.66 7.52
N LEU A 15 14.75 5.78 6.33
CA LEU A 15 15.49 6.02 5.08
C LEU A 15 15.02 7.26 4.35
N VAL A 16 15.95 8.02 3.77
CA VAL A 16 15.60 9.00 2.74
C VAL A 16 15.06 8.29 1.48
N PRO A 17 14.17 8.94 0.69
CA PRO A 17 13.59 8.34 -0.52
C PRO A 17 14.62 7.78 -1.51
N ALA A 18 15.75 8.47 -1.69
CA ALA A 18 16.80 8.05 -2.61
C ALA A 18 17.48 6.73 -2.19
N GLU A 19 17.73 6.55 -0.88
CA GLU A 19 18.30 5.31 -0.36
C GLU A 19 17.29 4.17 -0.43
N SER A 20 16.03 4.44 -0.04
CA SER A 20 14.92 3.49 -0.13
C SER A 20 14.76 2.95 -1.57
N ALA A 21 14.71 3.84 -2.57
CA ALA A 21 14.67 3.46 -3.98
C ALA A 21 15.91 2.64 -4.42
N ARG A 22 17.11 2.99 -3.95
CA ARG A 22 18.34 2.26 -4.29
C ARG A 22 18.30 0.82 -3.75
N ARG A 23 17.84 0.64 -2.50
CA ARG A 23 17.69 -0.68 -1.87
C ARG A 23 16.62 -1.52 -2.57
N ALA A 24 15.47 -0.93 -2.89
CA ALA A 24 14.43 -1.60 -3.66
C ALA A 24 14.97 -2.05 -5.04
N CYS A 25 15.69 -1.19 -5.76
CA CYS A 25 16.34 -1.57 -7.02
C CYS A 25 17.32 -2.73 -6.85
N ALA A 26 18.16 -2.72 -5.81
CA ALA A 26 19.09 -3.82 -5.49
C ALA A 26 18.36 -5.14 -5.16
N ALA A 27 17.17 -5.07 -4.56
CA ALA A 27 16.30 -6.22 -4.30
C ALA A 27 15.48 -6.67 -5.53
N GLY A 28 15.67 -6.04 -6.71
CA GLY A 28 15.03 -6.41 -7.97
C GLY A 28 13.65 -5.77 -8.21
N TYR A 29 13.37 -4.64 -7.56
CA TYR A 29 12.13 -3.90 -7.73
C TYR A 29 12.22 -3.04 -9.00
N ARG A 30 11.12 -2.94 -9.73
CA ARG A 30 10.99 -2.04 -10.89
C ARG A 30 10.15 -0.80 -10.57
N THR A 31 9.34 -0.88 -9.52
CA THR A 31 8.51 0.24 -9.05
C THR A 31 8.45 0.23 -7.54
N ILE A 32 8.50 1.42 -6.95
CA ILE A 32 8.30 1.70 -5.53
C ILE A 32 7.34 2.89 -5.39
N ALA A 33 6.42 2.88 -4.43
CA ALA A 33 5.67 4.06 -4.03
C ALA A 33 6.09 4.47 -2.62
N PHE A 34 6.30 5.77 -2.41
CA PHE A 34 6.46 6.33 -1.07
C PHE A 34 5.11 6.80 -0.58
N THR A 35 4.68 6.24 0.54
CA THR A 35 3.34 6.41 1.12
C THR A 35 3.50 6.64 2.60
N ASP A 36 4.35 7.62 2.96
CA ASP A 36 4.56 8.03 4.34
C ASP A 36 3.24 8.28 5.07
N HIS A 37 3.22 7.95 6.37
CA HIS A 37 2.08 8.22 7.24
C HIS A 37 1.73 9.71 7.25
N ALA A 38 0.44 10.00 7.07
CA ALA A 38 -0.07 11.35 7.07
C ALA A 38 -1.44 11.51 7.73
N ASP A 39 -1.63 12.71 8.24
CA ASP A 39 -2.89 13.27 8.72
C ASP A 39 -2.95 14.77 8.34
N TYR A 40 -3.85 15.53 8.95
CA TYR A 40 -3.98 16.96 8.70
C TYR A 40 -2.73 17.80 9.05
N SER A 41 -1.79 17.27 9.84
CA SER A 41 -0.60 18.00 10.28
C SER A 41 0.49 18.11 9.22
N ASN A 42 0.58 17.13 8.32
CA ASN A 42 1.76 16.95 7.46
C ASN A 42 1.45 16.59 6.00
N ILE A 43 0.19 16.34 5.63
CA ILE A 43 -0.17 15.86 4.28
C ILE A 43 0.27 16.83 3.17
N ASP A 44 0.14 18.14 3.41
CA ASP A 44 0.56 19.23 2.52
C ASP A 44 2.08 19.46 2.51
N PHE A 45 2.77 19.01 3.56
CA PHE A 45 4.22 18.98 3.63
C PHE A 45 4.80 17.81 2.81
N ILE A 46 4.25 16.60 2.98
CA ILE A 46 4.81 15.35 2.44
C ILE A 46 4.63 15.29 0.92
N ILE A 47 3.39 15.42 0.43
CA ILE A 47 3.05 15.08 -0.96
C ILE A 47 3.84 15.92 -1.99
N PRO A 48 3.92 17.27 -1.90
CA PRO A 48 4.66 18.07 -2.89
C PRO A 48 6.15 17.74 -2.94
N ARG A 49 6.74 17.38 -1.79
CA ARG A 49 8.16 17.00 -1.68
C ARG A 49 8.39 15.60 -2.26
N MET A 50 7.46 14.67 -2.04
CA MET A 50 7.49 13.35 -2.64
C MET A 50 7.37 13.39 -4.17
N ILE A 51 6.51 14.26 -4.72
CA ILE A 51 6.41 14.47 -6.17
C ILE A 51 7.77 14.87 -6.75
N ARG A 52 8.47 15.82 -6.12
CA ARG A 52 9.78 16.30 -6.57
C ARG A 52 10.82 15.18 -6.57
N VAL A 53 10.95 14.43 -5.48
CA VAL A 53 11.99 13.40 -5.37
C VAL A 53 11.68 12.17 -6.25
N CYS A 54 10.41 11.76 -6.36
CA CYS A 54 9.97 10.67 -7.22
C CYS A 54 10.28 10.94 -8.70
N SER A 55 10.06 12.19 -9.14
CA SER A 55 10.45 12.62 -10.50
C SER A 55 11.95 12.43 -10.73
N LYS A 56 12.80 12.89 -9.81
CA LYS A 56 14.26 12.77 -9.94
C LYS A 56 14.80 11.35 -9.86
N ILE A 57 14.18 10.49 -9.05
CA ILE A 57 14.51 9.06 -9.02
C ILE A 57 14.13 8.39 -10.35
N SER A 58 12.93 8.67 -10.84
CA SER A 58 12.39 8.03 -12.05
C SER A 58 13.11 8.46 -13.33
N GLU A 59 13.60 9.71 -13.41
CA GLU A 59 14.39 10.23 -14.54
C GLU A 59 15.63 9.37 -14.85
N LYS A 60 16.16 8.63 -13.87
CA LYS A 60 17.34 7.77 -14.04
C LYS A 60 17.03 6.42 -14.69
N GLY A 61 15.76 6.04 -14.82
CA GLY A 61 15.32 4.80 -15.48
C GLY A 61 15.58 3.49 -14.73
N ASN A 62 16.32 3.50 -13.61
CA ASN A 62 16.65 2.29 -12.85
C ASN A 62 15.47 1.72 -12.06
N ILE A 63 14.59 2.60 -11.57
CA ILE A 63 13.38 2.26 -10.83
C ILE A 63 12.36 3.39 -11.01
N PHE A 64 11.09 3.03 -11.15
CA PHE A 64 10.00 4.01 -11.20
C PHE A 64 9.49 4.30 -9.78
N ALA A 65 9.56 5.56 -9.35
CA ALA A 65 9.10 5.99 -8.03
C ALA A 65 7.77 6.75 -8.14
N ILE A 66 6.80 6.39 -7.29
CA ILE A 66 5.45 6.97 -7.29
C ILE A 66 5.24 7.79 -6.01
N PRO A 67 4.85 9.07 -6.11
CA PRO A 67 4.46 9.84 -4.94
C PRO A 67 3.06 9.42 -4.49
N GLY A 68 2.95 8.93 -3.26
CA GLY A 68 1.68 8.58 -2.63
C GLY A 68 1.63 9.09 -1.19
N VAL A 69 0.67 8.55 -0.44
CA VAL A 69 0.50 8.81 0.99
C VAL A 69 -0.24 7.64 1.62
N GLU A 70 0.03 7.37 2.90
CA GLU A 70 -0.83 6.52 3.73
C GLU A 70 -1.55 7.40 4.75
N LEU A 71 -2.89 7.34 4.76
CA LEU A 71 -3.66 7.96 5.83
C LEU A 71 -3.68 7.01 7.03
N THR A 72 -3.10 7.45 8.14
CA THR A 72 -2.78 6.58 9.28
C THR A 72 -3.40 7.13 10.55
N HIS A 73 -4.16 6.29 11.27
CA HIS A 73 -4.82 6.64 12.54
C HIS A 73 -5.74 7.88 12.53
N VAL A 74 -6.13 8.38 11.35
CA VAL A 74 -7.13 9.45 11.22
C VAL A 74 -8.52 8.94 11.58
N ASP A 75 -9.41 9.82 12.01
CA ASP A 75 -10.79 9.45 12.30
C ASP A 75 -11.48 8.91 11.02
N PRO A 76 -12.27 7.81 11.09
CA PRO A 76 -12.99 7.28 9.93
C PRO A 76 -13.84 8.31 9.18
N TYR A 77 -14.37 9.34 9.86
CA TYR A 77 -15.15 10.41 9.23
C TYR A 77 -14.30 11.33 8.35
N ASP A 78 -13.00 11.44 8.61
CA ASP A 78 -12.07 12.31 7.88
C ASP A 78 -11.45 11.67 6.64
N ILE A 79 -11.47 10.33 6.55
CA ILE A 79 -10.78 9.59 5.48
C ILE A 79 -11.24 10.03 4.09
N VAL A 80 -12.52 10.35 3.89
CA VAL A 80 -13.03 10.82 2.58
C VAL A 80 -12.44 12.19 2.22
N ALA A 81 -12.42 13.12 3.17
CA ALA A 81 -11.88 14.47 2.95
C ALA A 81 -10.37 14.43 2.68
N LEU A 82 -9.63 13.70 3.51
CA LEU A 82 -8.18 13.53 3.35
C LEU A 82 -7.79 12.77 2.08
N THR A 83 -8.60 11.78 1.65
CA THR A 83 -8.37 11.10 0.35
C THR A 83 -8.51 12.08 -0.82
N PHE A 84 -9.49 12.98 -0.75
CA PHE A 84 -9.68 14.02 -1.76
C PHE A 84 -8.53 15.05 -1.73
N GLU A 85 -8.14 15.49 -0.53
CA GLU A 85 -7.04 16.42 -0.33
C GLU A 85 -5.71 15.86 -0.82
N ALA A 86 -5.39 14.61 -0.47
CA ALA A 86 -4.20 13.91 -0.96
C ALA A 86 -4.09 13.97 -2.50
N ARG A 87 -5.19 13.64 -3.18
CA ARG A 87 -5.26 13.66 -4.65
C ARG A 87 -5.14 15.08 -5.20
N LYS A 88 -5.76 16.07 -4.55
CA LYS A 88 -5.64 17.49 -4.92
C LYS A 88 -4.20 18.00 -4.80
N LEU A 89 -3.46 17.56 -3.78
CA LEU A 89 -2.05 17.86 -3.58
C LEU A 89 -1.13 17.10 -4.55
N GLY A 90 -1.65 16.10 -5.25
CA GLY A 90 -0.97 15.40 -6.33
C GLY A 90 -0.48 13.98 -5.99
N ALA A 91 -0.93 13.41 -4.86
CA ALA A 91 -0.68 12.00 -4.57
C ALA A 91 -1.29 11.13 -5.69
N LYS A 92 -0.47 10.23 -6.22
CA LYS A 92 -0.85 9.30 -7.29
C LYS A 92 -1.41 7.97 -6.76
N ILE A 93 -1.09 7.66 -5.51
CA ILE A 93 -1.60 6.51 -4.77
C ILE A 93 -1.98 6.99 -3.38
N VAL A 94 -3.19 6.64 -2.94
CA VAL A 94 -3.67 6.83 -1.57
C VAL A 94 -3.85 5.46 -0.94
N VAL A 95 -3.13 5.21 0.14
CA VAL A 95 -3.22 4.04 1.00
C VAL A 95 -3.93 4.46 2.29
N VAL A 96 -4.65 3.53 2.92
CA VAL A 96 -5.15 3.72 4.30
C VAL A 96 -4.65 2.58 5.16
N HIS A 97 -4.13 2.93 6.33
CA HIS A 97 -3.74 2.01 7.38
C HIS A 97 -5.00 1.28 7.89
N GLY A 98 -5.18 0.02 7.51
CA GLY A 98 -6.37 -0.75 7.86
C GLY A 98 -6.35 -1.25 9.31
N GLU A 99 -7.45 -1.87 9.73
CA GLU A 99 -7.68 -2.33 11.11
C GLU A 99 -6.86 -3.58 11.47
N THR A 100 -5.53 -3.46 11.38
CA THR A 100 -4.56 -4.48 11.76
C THR A 100 -4.72 -4.90 13.22
N LEU A 101 -4.27 -6.12 13.56
CA LEU A 101 -4.33 -6.66 14.92
C LEU A 101 -3.23 -6.11 15.84
N THR A 102 -2.25 -5.40 15.28
CA THR A 102 -1.05 -4.95 15.98
C THR A 102 -1.17 -3.59 16.65
N GLU A 103 -2.15 -2.79 16.24
CA GLU A 103 -2.31 -1.39 16.63
C GLU A 103 -3.77 -1.03 16.95
N PRO A 104 -4.01 0.03 17.75
CA PRO A 104 -5.34 0.44 18.16
C PRO A 104 -6.03 1.30 17.08
N VAL A 105 -6.23 0.74 15.89
CA VAL A 105 -6.90 1.43 14.79
C VAL A 105 -8.40 1.58 15.09
N SER A 106 -8.96 2.77 14.84
CA SER A 106 -10.38 3.06 15.10
C SER A 106 -11.31 2.15 14.28
N PRO A 107 -12.31 1.50 14.91
CA PRO A 107 -13.29 0.71 14.17
C PRO A 107 -14.08 1.53 13.14
N GLY A 108 -14.32 0.95 11.97
CA GLY A 108 -14.94 1.60 10.82
C GLY A 108 -13.94 2.18 9.82
N THR A 109 -12.64 2.15 10.12
CA THR A 109 -11.56 2.63 9.23
C THR A 109 -11.56 1.89 7.90
N ASN A 110 -11.67 0.56 7.94
CA ASN A 110 -11.71 -0.27 6.73
C ASN A 110 -12.86 0.12 5.81
N LEU A 111 -14.08 0.23 6.36
CA LEU A 111 -15.27 0.60 5.60
C LEU A 111 -15.18 2.03 5.04
N ALA A 112 -14.66 2.98 5.82
CA ALA A 112 -14.48 4.37 5.41
C ALA A 112 -13.46 4.49 4.26
N ALA A 113 -12.31 3.81 4.35
CA ALA A 113 -11.32 3.73 3.28
C ALA A 113 -11.92 3.20 1.97
N ILE A 114 -12.68 2.11 2.05
CA ILE A 114 -13.33 1.52 0.88
C ILE A 114 -14.36 2.47 0.27
N ARG A 115 -15.15 3.17 1.11
CA ARG A 115 -16.14 4.16 0.67
C ARG A 115 -15.51 5.36 -0.01
N ALA A 116 -14.40 5.85 0.54
CA ALA A 116 -13.58 6.93 -0.01
C ALA A 116 -12.95 6.55 -1.37
N GLY A 117 -12.89 5.25 -1.68
CA GLY A 117 -12.34 4.76 -2.94
C GLY A 117 -10.83 4.98 -3.01
N VAL A 118 -10.13 4.73 -1.91
CA VAL A 118 -8.67 4.70 -1.86
C VAL A 118 -8.13 3.60 -2.76
N ASP A 119 -6.83 3.63 -3.02
CA ASP A 119 -6.23 2.70 -3.97
C ASP A 119 -5.94 1.35 -3.31
N ILE A 120 -5.41 1.38 -2.10
CA ILE A 120 -5.06 0.20 -1.33
C ILE A 120 -5.57 0.38 0.11
N LEU A 121 -6.27 -0.62 0.62
CA LEU A 121 -6.50 -0.77 2.04
C LEU A 121 -5.39 -1.70 2.58
N ALA A 122 -4.44 -1.10 3.29
CA ALA A 122 -3.28 -1.80 3.85
C ALA A 122 -3.69 -2.67 5.03
N HIS A 123 -3.05 -3.85 5.15
CA HIS A 123 -3.22 -4.82 6.25
C HIS A 123 -4.54 -4.69 7.04
N PRO A 124 -5.70 -5.02 6.42
CA PRO A 124 -7.03 -4.68 6.96
C PRO A 124 -7.46 -5.54 8.17
N GLY A 125 -6.56 -6.34 8.73
CA GLY A 125 -6.84 -7.26 9.81
C GLY A 125 -7.95 -8.25 9.46
N LEU A 126 -8.96 -8.33 10.33
CA LEU A 126 -10.08 -9.26 10.21
C LEU A 126 -11.22 -8.68 9.36
N ILE A 127 -10.90 -8.24 8.14
CA ILE A 127 -11.87 -7.64 7.21
C ILE A 127 -13.12 -8.51 7.03
N THR A 128 -14.29 -7.90 7.05
CA THR A 128 -15.56 -8.61 6.93
C THR A 128 -15.89 -8.95 5.48
N ALA A 129 -16.80 -9.92 5.28
CA ALA A 129 -17.30 -10.24 3.94
C ALA A 129 -18.05 -9.05 3.29
N GLN A 130 -18.69 -8.20 4.09
CA GLN A 130 -19.37 -7.00 3.60
C GLN A 130 -18.37 -5.99 3.03
N GLU A 131 -17.29 -5.73 3.77
CA GLU A 131 -16.22 -4.83 3.34
C GLU A 131 -15.49 -5.38 2.12
N ALA A 132 -15.11 -6.67 2.11
CA ALA A 132 -14.45 -7.28 0.96
C ALA A 132 -15.31 -7.23 -0.32
N LYS A 133 -16.63 -7.47 -0.23
CA LYS A 133 -17.55 -7.30 -1.36
C LYS A 133 -17.62 -5.85 -1.84
N LEU A 134 -17.63 -4.90 -0.90
CA LEU A 134 -17.64 -3.49 -1.26
C LEU A 134 -16.32 -3.05 -1.91
N ALA A 135 -15.18 -3.55 -1.42
CA ALA A 135 -13.87 -3.31 -2.01
C ALA A 135 -13.82 -3.80 -3.46
N ALA A 136 -14.35 -5.00 -3.73
CA ALA A 136 -14.49 -5.52 -5.09
C ALA A 136 -15.32 -4.58 -5.99
N LYS A 137 -16.46 -4.09 -5.50
CA LYS A 137 -17.36 -3.17 -6.22
C LYS A 137 -16.72 -1.79 -6.47
N LYS A 138 -16.02 -1.25 -5.48
CA LYS A 138 -15.37 0.08 -5.54
C LYS A 138 -14.01 0.04 -6.24
N GLY A 139 -13.47 -1.15 -6.48
CA GLY A 139 -12.16 -1.33 -7.09
C GLY A 139 -10.99 -1.07 -6.14
N VAL A 140 -11.21 -1.01 -4.83
CA VAL A 140 -10.16 -0.87 -3.80
C VAL A 140 -9.43 -2.21 -3.68
N PHE A 141 -8.10 -2.16 -3.69
CA PHE A 141 -7.29 -3.37 -3.52
C PHE A 141 -7.06 -3.65 -2.04
N LEU A 142 -7.05 -4.92 -1.66
CA LEU A 142 -6.70 -5.36 -0.31
C LEU A 142 -5.25 -5.85 -0.30
N GLU A 143 -4.52 -5.49 0.74
CA GLU A 143 -3.10 -5.82 0.83
C GLU A 143 -2.85 -7.18 1.48
N ILE A 144 -1.96 -7.96 0.87
CA ILE A 144 -1.17 -9.00 1.51
C ILE A 144 0.19 -8.40 1.81
N THR A 145 0.57 -8.31 3.08
CA THR A 145 1.82 -7.64 3.47
C THR A 145 2.90 -8.62 3.88
N THR A 146 4.16 -8.28 3.61
CA THR A 146 5.33 -8.99 4.17
C THR A 146 5.76 -8.44 5.52
N ARG A 147 5.13 -7.37 6.00
CA ARG A 147 5.43 -6.74 7.28
C ARG A 147 5.10 -7.65 8.46
N ARG A 148 6.09 -7.86 9.32
CA ARG A 148 5.92 -8.65 10.54
C ARG A 148 4.81 -8.06 11.40
N GLY A 149 3.95 -8.91 11.94
CA GLY A 149 2.81 -8.48 12.76
C GLY A 149 1.57 -8.23 11.91
N HIS A 150 1.63 -7.26 10.99
CA HIS A 150 0.52 -6.99 10.07
C HIS A 150 0.18 -8.21 9.20
N SER A 151 1.18 -9.04 8.87
CA SER A 151 1.01 -10.26 8.09
C SER A 151 0.20 -11.38 8.78
N TYR A 152 -0.11 -11.26 10.08
CA TYR A 152 -0.82 -12.32 10.84
C TYR A 152 -2.18 -12.67 10.24
N THR A 153 -2.84 -11.72 9.59
CA THR A 153 -4.18 -11.92 9.00
C THR A 153 -4.16 -12.20 7.50
N ASN A 154 -2.98 -12.31 6.86
CA ASN A 154 -2.87 -12.50 5.41
C ASN A 154 -3.75 -13.65 4.88
N GLY A 155 -3.81 -14.78 5.61
CA GLY A 155 -4.65 -15.92 5.24
C GLY A 155 -6.15 -15.60 5.25
N HIS A 156 -6.60 -14.83 6.25
CA HIS A 156 -7.99 -14.35 6.33
C HIS A 156 -8.31 -13.37 5.20
N VAL A 157 -7.43 -12.41 4.95
CA VAL A 157 -7.58 -11.43 3.86
C VAL A 157 -7.65 -12.12 2.51
N ALA A 158 -6.77 -13.09 2.25
CA ALA A 158 -6.78 -13.89 1.03
C ALA A 158 -8.08 -14.68 0.85
N ALA A 159 -8.53 -15.38 1.90
CA ALA A 159 -9.78 -16.14 1.87
C ALA A 159 -11.01 -15.25 1.64
N MET A 160 -11.09 -14.10 2.32
CA MET A 160 -12.19 -13.15 2.13
C MET A 160 -12.19 -12.53 0.75
N ALA A 161 -11.01 -12.17 0.22
CA ALA A 161 -10.87 -11.66 -1.14
C ALA A 161 -11.33 -12.68 -2.18
N GLY A 162 -10.91 -13.94 -2.05
CA GLY A 162 -11.36 -15.03 -2.93
C GLY A 162 -12.87 -15.24 -2.88
N LYS A 163 -13.46 -15.28 -1.67
CA LYS A 163 -14.90 -15.45 -1.47
C LYS A 163 -15.74 -14.29 -2.03
N CYS A 164 -15.20 -13.08 -2.02
CA CYS A 164 -15.95 -11.86 -2.33
C CYS A 164 -15.57 -11.23 -3.68
N GLY A 165 -14.58 -11.77 -4.39
CA GLY A 165 -14.06 -11.22 -5.65
C GLY A 165 -13.22 -9.95 -5.48
N ALA A 166 -12.71 -9.67 -4.28
CA ALA A 166 -11.83 -8.52 -4.05
C ALA A 166 -10.46 -8.77 -4.67
N ARG A 167 -9.78 -7.70 -5.08
CA ARG A 167 -8.47 -7.80 -5.72
C ARG A 167 -7.37 -7.61 -4.69
N LEU A 168 -6.39 -8.49 -4.73
CA LEU A 168 -5.22 -8.43 -3.86
C LEU A 168 -4.05 -7.71 -4.52
N VAL A 169 -3.20 -7.09 -3.70
CA VAL A 169 -1.83 -6.64 -4.03
C VAL A 169 -0.87 -7.14 -2.94
N LEU A 170 0.43 -7.19 -3.25
CA LEU A 170 1.47 -7.50 -2.27
C LEU A 170 2.44 -6.34 -2.13
N ASN A 171 2.65 -5.89 -0.90
CA ASN A 171 3.58 -4.84 -0.52
C ASN A 171 4.33 -5.25 0.75
N ASN A 172 5.35 -4.48 1.13
CA ASN A 172 6.16 -4.80 2.30
C ASN A 172 5.93 -3.90 3.51
N ASP A 173 5.30 -2.74 3.33
CA ASP A 173 5.15 -1.73 4.38
C ASP A 173 6.52 -1.42 5.04
N ALA A 174 7.50 -1.13 4.17
CA ALA A 174 8.90 -1.03 4.59
C ALA A 174 9.20 0.28 5.32
N HIS A 175 9.78 0.14 6.51
CA HIS A 175 10.24 1.23 7.35
C HIS A 175 11.77 1.24 7.50
N ALA A 176 12.39 0.05 7.49
CA ALA A 176 13.82 -0.13 7.70
C ALA A 176 14.46 -0.91 6.53
N PRO A 177 15.80 -0.85 6.37
CA PRO A 177 16.52 -1.64 5.37
C PRO A 177 16.16 -3.13 5.31
N GLY A 178 15.84 -3.73 6.46
CA GLY A 178 15.51 -5.16 6.56
C GLY A 178 14.12 -5.54 6.05
N ASP A 179 13.24 -4.58 5.76
CA ASP A 179 11.88 -4.85 5.30
C ASP A 179 11.79 -5.09 3.77
N PHE A 180 12.84 -4.78 3.01
CA PHE A 180 12.89 -5.08 1.59
C PHE A 180 13.14 -6.57 1.36
N VAL A 181 12.17 -7.24 0.75
CA VAL A 181 12.23 -8.68 0.48
C VAL A 181 12.50 -8.97 -0.98
N GLY A 182 13.25 -10.03 -1.28
CA GLY A 182 13.40 -10.50 -2.66
C GLY A 182 12.13 -11.19 -3.17
N ARG A 183 11.99 -11.31 -4.50
CA ARG A 183 10.88 -12.03 -5.14
C ARG A 183 10.64 -13.44 -4.57
N PRO A 184 11.66 -14.29 -4.32
CA PRO A 184 11.42 -15.64 -3.78
C PRO A 184 10.68 -15.62 -2.44
N LEU A 185 11.10 -14.77 -1.51
CA LEU A 185 10.46 -14.65 -0.20
C LEU A 185 9.05 -14.09 -0.31
N ALA A 186 8.85 -13.03 -1.11
CA ALA A 186 7.51 -12.48 -1.37
C ALA A 186 6.52 -13.54 -1.91
N MET A 187 6.96 -14.41 -2.82
CA MET A 187 6.10 -15.48 -3.35
C MET A 187 5.80 -16.54 -2.29
N ASN A 188 6.78 -16.88 -1.43
CA ASN A 188 6.55 -17.82 -0.33
C ASN A 188 5.59 -17.27 0.71
N ILE A 189 5.65 -15.97 1.01
CA ILE A 189 4.67 -15.32 1.89
C ILE A 189 3.27 -15.35 1.27
N ALA A 190 3.15 -15.07 -0.03
CA ALA A 190 1.87 -15.15 -0.73
C ALA A 190 1.29 -16.59 -0.74
N ARG A 191 2.13 -17.62 -0.90
CA ARG A 191 1.72 -19.02 -0.73
C ARG A 191 1.32 -19.33 0.70
N GLY A 192 2.07 -18.81 1.68
CA GLY A 192 1.76 -18.94 3.11
C GLY A 192 0.44 -18.28 3.49
N ALA A 193 0.01 -17.25 2.76
CA ALA A 193 -1.32 -16.67 2.85
C ALA A 193 -2.43 -17.56 2.24
N GLY A 194 -2.10 -18.71 1.65
CA GLY A 194 -3.06 -19.65 1.06
C GLY A 194 -3.39 -19.39 -0.41
N LEU A 195 -2.66 -18.50 -1.09
CA LEU A 195 -2.88 -18.23 -2.52
C LEU A 195 -2.29 -19.34 -3.41
N SER A 196 -3.03 -19.74 -4.44
CA SER A 196 -2.53 -20.56 -5.54
C SER A 196 -1.59 -19.78 -6.46
N GLU A 197 -0.77 -20.47 -7.26
CA GLU A 197 0.11 -19.83 -8.25
C GLU A 197 -0.65 -18.90 -9.21
N LYS A 198 -1.86 -19.29 -9.63
CA LYS A 198 -2.71 -18.47 -10.49
C LYS A 198 -3.14 -17.18 -9.80
N GLU A 199 -3.52 -17.25 -8.53
CA GLU A 199 -3.90 -16.08 -7.73
C GLU A 199 -2.71 -15.16 -7.46
N ILE A 200 -1.53 -15.71 -7.19
CA ILE A 200 -0.29 -14.95 -7.04
C ILE A 200 0.02 -14.17 -8.33
N VAL A 201 -0.10 -14.82 -9.50
CA VAL A 201 0.09 -14.13 -10.79
C VAL A 201 -0.94 -13.01 -10.99
N ILE A 202 -2.20 -13.22 -10.59
CA ILE A 202 -3.25 -12.19 -10.66
C ILE A 202 -2.93 -11.03 -9.72
N MET A 203 -2.53 -11.30 -8.48
CA MET A 203 -2.13 -10.30 -7.48
C MET A 203 -0.98 -9.44 -8.00
N LEU A 204 0.05 -10.05 -8.61
CA LEU A 204 1.16 -9.30 -9.21
C LEU A 204 0.72 -8.46 -10.43
N LYS A 205 -0.22 -8.96 -11.24
CA LYS A 205 -0.83 -8.18 -12.33
C LYS A 205 -1.68 -7.03 -11.81
N ASN A 206 -2.28 -7.15 -10.64
CA ASN A 206 -3.04 -6.07 -10.01
C ASN A 206 -2.12 -4.90 -9.63
N SER A 207 -0.96 -5.16 -9.02
CA SER A 207 0.03 -4.10 -8.77
C SER A 207 0.45 -3.38 -10.06
N GLN A 208 0.64 -4.13 -11.17
CA GLN A 208 0.92 -3.53 -12.49
C GLN A 208 -0.24 -2.67 -13.02
N LYS A 209 -1.50 -3.04 -12.77
CA LYS A 209 -2.67 -2.23 -13.16
C LYS A 209 -2.70 -0.90 -12.44
N ILE A 210 -2.35 -0.87 -11.15
CA ILE A 210 -2.25 0.39 -10.39
C ILE A 210 -1.17 1.28 -11.00
N VAL A 211 0.03 0.74 -11.26
CA VAL A 211 1.12 1.48 -11.89
C VAL A 211 0.73 2.04 -13.26
N LYS A 212 0.03 1.26 -14.10
CA LYS A 212 -0.46 1.73 -15.40
C LYS A 212 -1.46 2.88 -15.28
N ARG A 213 -2.35 2.85 -14.28
CA ARG A 213 -3.31 3.93 -14.04
C ARG A 213 -2.60 5.22 -13.59
N VAL A 214 -1.51 5.12 -12.83
CA VAL A 214 -0.71 6.27 -12.41
C VAL A 214 0.01 6.94 -13.58
N LEU A 215 0.37 6.17 -14.60
CA LEU A 215 1.07 6.64 -15.80
C LEU A 215 0.13 7.21 -16.88
N ALA A 216 -1.16 6.96 -16.79
CA ALA A 216 -2.19 7.46 -17.71
C ALA A 216 -2.62 8.88 -17.32
#